data_AF-A0A383AQ62-F1
#
_entry.id   AF-A0A383AQ62-F1
#
_cell.length_a   1.000
_cell.length_b   1.000
_cell.length_c   1.000
_cell.angle_alpha   90.00
_cell.angle_beta   90.00
_cell.angle_gamma   90.00
#
_symmetry.space_group_name_H-M   'P 1'
#
loop_
_entity.id
_entity.type
_entity.pdbx_description
1 polymer ?
#
loop_
_entity_poly.entity_id
_entity_poly.type
_entity_poly.pdbx_seq_one_letter_code
_entity_poly.pdbx_strand_id
1 'polypeptide(L)' 'MIPRYARPEMTAVWSDKNKFDTWLQVEIAAIQGWANEGTIPQT' A
#
# COMPACT_ATOMS: atom_id res chain seq x y z
N MET A 1 16.63 -4.72 4.54
CA MET A 1 17.59 -3.82 5.21
C MET A 1 18.52 -4.65 6.08
N ILE A 2 19.82 -4.35 6.14
CA ILE A 2 20.76 -5.09 7.01
C ILE A 2 20.51 -4.65 8.47
N PRO A 3 20.18 -5.57 9.41
CA PRO A 3 19.77 -5.21 10.77
C PRO A 3 20.77 -4.33 11.53
N ARG A 4 22.07 -4.50 11.28
CA ARG A 4 23.15 -3.73 11.91
C ARG A 4 23.12 -2.23 11.59
N TYR A 5 22.60 -1.83 10.43
CA TYR A 5 22.63 -0.44 9.94
C TYR A 5 21.25 0.17 9.78
N ALA A 6 20.19 -0.54 10.17
CA ALA A 6 18.82 -0.12 9.96
C ALA A 6 18.12 0.13 11.30
N ARG A 7 17.53 1.31 11.44
CA ARG A 7 16.67 1.62 12.59
C ARG A 7 15.41 0.75 12.50
N PRO A 8 14.84 0.30 13.64
CA PRO A 8 13.62 -0.52 13.65
C PRO A 8 12.47 0.10 12.85
N GLU A 9 12.30 1.42 12.95
CA GLU A 9 11.31 2.20 12.19
C GLU A 9 11.48 2.04 10.67
N MET A 10 12.71 2.14 10.17
CA MET A 10 13.01 1.98 8.74
C MET A 10 12.80 0.53 8.29
N THR A 11 13.21 -0.45 9.11
CA THR A 11 12.99 -1.86 8.80
C THR A 11 11.50 -2.19 8.70
N ALA A 12 10.65 -1.57 9.53
CA ALA A 12 9.20 -1.75 9.47
C ALA A 12 8.59 -1.21 8.16
N VAL A 13 9.02 -0.02 7.71
CA VAL A 13 8.58 0.58 6.44
C VAL A 13 8.94 -0.30 5.25
N TRP A 14 10.14 -0.89 5.26
CA TRP A 14 10.63 -1.75 4.18
C TRP A 14 10.29 -3.24 4.38
N SER A 15 9.39 -3.57 5.32
CA SER A 15 8.93 -4.94 5.52
C SER A 15 8.00 -5.40 4.40
N ASP A 16 7.98 -6.70 4.11
CA ASP A 16 7.06 -7.27 3.12
C ASP A 16 5.60 -7.00 3.47
N LYS A 17 5.25 -7.05 4.77
CA LYS A 17 3.92 -6.68 5.24
C LYS A 17 3.56 -5.26 4.82
N ASN A 18 4.41 -4.28 5.14
CA ASN A 18 4.11 -2.88 4.80
C ASN A 18 4.04 -2.66 3.29
N LYS A 19 4.87 -3.35 2.50
CA LYS A 19 4.78 -3.35 1.03
C LYS A 19 3.42 -3.84 0.53
N PHE A 20 2.95 -5.00 1.01
CA PHE A 20 1.66 -5.55 0.58
C PHE A 20 0.48 -4.71 1.07
N ASP A 21 0.54 -4.20 2.30
CA ASP A 21 -0.47 -3.28 2.83
C ASP A 21 -0.54 -1.99 2.00
N THR A 22 0.61 -1.46 1.57
CA THR A 22 0.68 -0.26 0.71
C THR A 22 0.13 -0.55 -0.68
N TRP A 23 0.46 -1.70 -1.28
CA TRP A 23 -0.12 -2.10 -2.58
C TRP A 23 -1.64 -2.23 -2.50
N LEU A 24 -2.16 -2.84 -1.45
CA LEU A 24 -3.60 -2.93 -1.22
C LEU A 24 -4.25 -1.55 -1.15
N GLN A 25 -3.63 -0.59 -0.46
CA GLN A 25 -4.14 0.78 -0.40
C GLN A 25 -4.18 1.45 -1.77
N VAL A 26 -3.15 1.23 -2.61
CA VAL A 26 -3.10 1.74 -3.98
C VAL A 26 -4.22 1.14 -4.83
N GLU A 27 -4.40 -0.18 -4.77
CA GLU A 27 -5.47 -0.87 -5.53
C GLU A 27 -6.86 -0.38 -5.12
N ILE A 28 -7.11 -0.22 -3.82
CA ILE A 28 -8.37 0.34 -3.31
C ILE A 28 -8.57 1.76 -3.86
N ALA A 29 -7.54 2.61 -3.79
CA ALA A 29 -7.62 3.98 -4.28
C ALA A 29 -7.88 4.03 -5.81
N ALA A 30 -7.26 3.14 -6.58
CA ALA A 30 -7.47 3.04 -8.02
C ALA A 30 -8.92 2.68 -8.36
N ILE A 31 -9.47 1.65 -7.70
CA ILE A 31 -10.85 1.21 -7.88
C ILE A 31 -11.85 2.26 -7.39
N GLN A 32 -11.56 2.96 -6.29
CA GLN A 32 -12.37 4.10 -5.86
C GLN A 32 -12.39 5.23 -6.89
N GLY A 33 -11.24 5.53 -7.51
CA GLY A 33 -11.16 6.47 -8.63
C GLY A 33 -12.05 6.04 -9.79
N TRP A 34 -11.98 4.77 -10.21
CA TRP A 34 -12.82 4.23 -11.27
C TRP A 34 -14.32 4.25 -10.93
N ALA A 35 -14.67 4.00 -9.67
CA ALA A 35 -16.06 4.07 -9.21
C ALA A 35 -16.60 5.50 -9.28
N ASN A 36 -15.77 6.49 -8.93
CA ASN A 36 -16.14 7.90 -9.03
C ASN A 36 -16.29 8.38 -10.49
N GLU A 37 -15.52 7.80 -11.42
CA GLU A 37 -15.67 8.05 -12.86
C GLU A 37 -16.87 7.30 -13.48
N GLY A 38 -17.52 6.41 -12.72
CA GLY A 38 -18.64 5.61 -13.21
C GLY A 38 -18.23 4.42 -14.10
N THR A 39 -16.94 4.11 -14.17
CA THR A 39 -16.41 2.94 -14.92
C THR A 39 -16.82 1.62 -14.24
N ILE A 40 -16.97 1.64 -12.92
CA ILE A 40 -17.49 0.52 -12.12
C ILE A 40 -18.57 1.03 -11.16
N PRO A 41 -19.44 0.15 -10.61
CA PRO A 41 -20.42 0.56 -9.62
C PRO A 41 -19.75 1.13 -8.35
N GLN A 42 -20.20 2.32 -7.93
CA GLN A 42 -20.17 2.69 -6.51
C GLN A 42 -21.14 1.74 -5.83
N THR A 43 -20.61 0.77 -5.08
CA THR A 43 -21.35 -0.22 -4.27
C THR A 43 -22.69 0.25 -3.75
#